data_AF-A0A7X9FV52-F1
#
_entry.id   AF-A0A7X9FV52-F1
#
_cell.length_a   1.000
_cell.length_b   1.000
_cell.length_c   1.000
_cell.angle_alpha   90.00
_cell.angle_beta   90.00
_cell.angle_gamma   90.00
#
_symmetry.space_group_name_H-M   'P 1'
#
loop_
_entity.id
_entity.type
_entity.pdbx_description
1 polymer ?
#
loop_
_entity_poly.entity_id
_entity_poly.type
_entity_poly.pdbx_seq_one_letter_code
_entity_poly.pdbx_strand_id
1 'polypeptide(L)'
;MNGLTLVIIGACVYALAYRFYGAFIAAKVLAFDSSRTTPAYRLENGYDYVPTNKLVLFGHHFAAIAGAGPLVGPVLAAQFGYLPGVLWILIGAVVAGAVHDMVILFASVRYDGASIIDISRKEVGKVTGVATAIAVIFILIIAMAGLALVIVNALFNSPWATFTVGITIPIAFLMAIYMRWIRPHDIAGATVIGVSLLIIAVASGPFIARTALGRFLMFDAKQMTVILASYGFLAAVLPVWLLLVPRDYLSTYMKLGVIFLLAIGVIIVNPAIKMPAFTSFVHGGGPIIPGKVWPFLFITIACGALSGFHALISSGTTPKMIKNEKDILPIAFGSMLAEGFVALMALIAATSLIPADYFAINVSPAVFEKLGMKVVDLPALSQLVGENIAGRPGGAVTLGVGMTFI
;
A
#
# COMPACT_ATOMS: atom_id res chain seq x y z
N MET A 1 -13.75 -14.56 -17.71
CA MET A 1 -13.15 -15.07 -16.46
C MET A 1 -13.71 -14.24 -15.31
N ASN A 2 -13.92 -14.81 -14.12
CA ASN A 2 -14.53 -14.09 -13.01
C ASN A 2 -13.48 -13.69 -11.94
N GLY A 3 -13.68 -12.54 -11.30
CA GLY A 3 -12.87 -12.05 -10.18
C GLY A 3 -12.80 -13.03 -9.02
N LEU A 4 -13.91 -13.69 -8.65
CA LEU A 4 -13.90 -14.69 -7.57
C LEU A 4 -12.97 -15.87 -7.89
N THR A 5 -12.93 -16.31 -9.15
CA THR A 5 -12.03 -17.37 -9.58
C THR A 5 -10.57 -16.97 -9.34
N LEU A 6 -10.20 -15.73 -9.66
CA LEU A 6 -8.85 -15.22 -9.39
C LEU A 6 -8.56 -15.13 -7.89
N VAL A 7 -9.51 -14.66 -7.08
CA VAL A 7 -9.37 -14.61 -5.62
C VAL A 7 -9.12 -15.99 -5.04
N ILE A 8 -9.90 -17.00 -5.44
CA ILE A 8 -9.75 -18.38 -4.97
C ILE A 8 -8.38 -18.93 -5.39
N ILE A 9 -7.99 -18.75 -6.66
CA ILE A 9 -6.66 -19.17 -7.14
C ILE A 9 -5.56 -18.51 -6.32
N GLY A 10 -5.62 -17.19 -6.12
CA GLY A 10 -4.63 -16.45 -5.34
C GLY A 10 -4.56 -16.92 -3.89
N ALA A 11 -5.71 -17.09 -3.24
CA ALA A 11 -5.78 -17.61 -1.88
C ALA A 11 -5.18 -19.02 -1.76
N CYS A 12 -5.48 -19.92 -2.70
CA CYS A 12 -4.89 -21.26 -2.73
C CYS A 12 -3.37 -21.20 -2.96
N VAL A 13 -2.89 -20.42 -3.92
CA VAL A 13 -1.45 -20.26 -4.20
C VAL A 13 -0.73 -19.74 -2.98
N TYR A 14 -1.24 -18.70 -2.32
CA TYR A 14 -0.62 -18.14 -1.13
C TYR A 14 -0.69 -19.07 0.08
N ALA A 15 -1.80 -19.78 0.29
CA ALA A 15 -1.90 -20.78 1.36
C ALA A 15 -0.88 -21.92 1.18
N LEU A 16 -0.76 -22.45 -0.05
CA LEU A 16 0.23 -23.48 -0.38
C LEU A 16 1.66 -22.95 -0.27
N ALA A 17 1.93 -21.75 -0.78
CA ALA A 17 3.22 -21.10 -0.69
C ALA A 17 3.65 -20.89 0.77
N TYR A 18 2.75 -20.38 1.62
CA TYR A 18 3.02 -20.24 3.06
C TYR A 18 3.33 -21.58 3.72
N ARG A 19 2.49 -22.60 3.46
CA ARG A 19 2.58 -23.90 4.12
C ARG A 19 3.81 -24.71 3.72
N PHE A 20 4.18 -24.67 2.45
CA PHE A 20 5.24 -25.51 1.88
C PHE A 20 6.51 -24.72 1.63
N TYR A 21 6.44 -23.63 0.86
CA TYR A 21 7.63 -22.89 0.44
C TYR A 21 8.19 -22.02 1.59
N GLY A 22 7.35 -21.22 2.24
CA GLY A 22 7.75 -20.42 3.40
C GLY A 22 8.30 -21.30 4.53
N ALA A 23 7.61 -22.41 4.84
CA ALA A 23 8.09 -23.40 5.81
C ALA A 23 9.43 -24.05 5.40
N PHE A 24 9.62 -24.37 4.11
CA PHE A 24 10.89 -24.88 3.60
C PHE A 24 12.02 -23.86 3.78
N ILE A 25 11.83 -22.60 3.38
CA ILE A 25 12.84 -21.56 3.54
C ILE A 25 13.17 -21.36 5.03
N ALA A 26 12.16 -21.30 5.90
CA ALA A 26 12.35 -21.16 7.34
C ALA A 26 13.12 -22.34 7.97
N ALA A 27 12.79 -23.58 7.59
CA ALA A 27 13.36 -24.78 8.22
C ALA A 27 14.70 -25.23 7.62
N LYS A 28 14.91 -25.06 6.31
CA LYS A 28 16.07 -25.61 5.59
C LYS A 28 17.06 -24.56 5.12
N VAL A 29 16.61 -23.36 4.74
CA VAL A 29 17.49 -22.31 4.22
C VAL A 29 17.97 -21.40 5.35
N LEU A 30 17.03 -20.84 6.11
CA LEU A 30 17.32 -19.93 7.22
C LEU A 30 17.57 -20.67 8.53
N ALA A 31 17.07 -21.90 8.66
CA ALA A 31 17.21 -22.74 9.84
C ALA A 31 16.88 -21.96 11.13
N PHE A 32 15.62 -21.51 11.24
CA PHE A 32 15.15 -20.76 12.40
C PHE A 32 15.38 -21.53 13.70
N ASP A 33 15.94 -20.85 14.69
CA ASP A 33 16.24 -21.40 16.00
C ASP A 33 15.40 -20.73 17.08
N SER A 34 14.41 -21.46 17.59
CA SER A 34 13.54 -20.94 18.66
C SER A 34 14.20 -20.89 20.03
N SER A 35 15.37 -21.52 20.21
CA SER A 35 16.14 -21.46 21.47
C SER A 35 17.00 -20.20 21.58
N ARG A 36 17.21 -19.51 20.45
CA ARG A 36 18.01 -18.29 20.41
C ARG A 36 17.23 -17.09 20.97
N THR A 37 17.81 -16.43 21.97
CA THR A 37 17.27 -15.18 22.49
C THR A 37 17.38 -14.08 21.44
N THR A 38 16.25 -13.48 21.08
CA THR A 38 16.17 -12.40 20.10
C THR A 38 16.68 -11.07 20.67
N PRO A 39 17.06 -10.09 19.82
CA PRO A 39 17.51 -8.79 20.30
C PRO A 39 16.43 -8.03 21.07
N ALA A 40 15.14 -8.29 20.81
CA ALA A 40 14.04 -7.68 21.55
C ALA A 40 14.15 -7.93 23.07
N TYR A 41 14.64 -9.11 23.47
CA TYR A 41 14.88 -9.45 24.88
C TYR A 41 16.31 -9.12 25.33
N ARG A 42 17.33 -9.43 24.50
CA ARG A 42 18.73 -9.25 24.90
C ARG A 42 19.14 -7.78 25.02
N LEU A 43 18.52 -6.89 24.24
CA LEU A 43 18.79 -5.45 24.20
C LEU A 43 17.58 -4.63 24.67
N GLU A 44 16.66 -5.24 25.41
CA GLU A 44 15.41 -4.60 25.86
C GLU A 44 15.69 -3.28 26.57
N ASN A 45 15.10 -2.19 26.07
CA ASN A 45 15.31 -0.84 26.60
C ASN A 45 14.01 -0.05 26.81
N GLY A 46 12.85 -0.66 26.54
CA GLY A 46 11.54 -0.02 26.72
C GLY A 46 11.19 1.05 25.67
N TYR A 47 12.08 1.33 24.71
CA TYR A 47 11.89 2.32 23.65
C TYR A 47 12.08 1.73 22.26
N ASP A 48 13.31 1.32 21.91
CA ASP A 48 13.65 0.77 20.59
C ASP A 48 13.52 -0.75 20.51
N TYR A 49 13.88 -1.45 21.60
CA TYR A 49 13.81 -2.91 21.71
C TYR A 49 12.74 -3.27 22.73
N VAL A 50 11.62 -3.78 22.23
CA VAL A 50 10.43 -4.08 23.04
C VAL A 50 9.79 -5.38 22.54
N PRO A 51 9.82 -6.46 23.33
CA PRO A 51 9.20 -7.73 22.97
C PRO A 51 7.71 -7.58 22.69
N THR A 52 7.30 -7.64 21.43
CA THR A 52 5.93 -7.34 21.02
C THR A 52 5.14 -8.61 20.68
N ASN A 53 3.83 -8.62 20.95
CA ASN A 53 2.98 -9.75 20.57
C ASN A 53 3.02 -9.96 19.05
N LYS A 54 3.15 -11.23 18.61
CA LYS A 54 3.23 -11.59 17.19
C LYS A 54 2.12 -11.01 16.31
N LEU A 55 0.88 -10.99 16.78
CA LEU A 55 -0.25 -10.46 15.99
C LEU A 55 -0.18 -8.94 15.86
N VAL A 56 0.23 -8.25 16.93
CA VAL A 56 0.45 -6.80 16.91
C VAL A 56 1.60 -6.47 15.98
N LEU A 57 2.71 -7.22 16.06
CA LEU A 57 3.87 -7.02 15.21
C LEU A 57 3.60 -7.38 13.75
N PHE A 58 2.80 -8.40 13.47
CA PHE A 58 2.27 -8.69 12.14
C PHE A 58 1.51 -7.48 11.59
N GLY A 59 0.55 -6.95 12.35
CA GLY A 59 -0.23 -5.77 11.94
C GLY A 59 0.64 -4.55 11.70
N HIS A 60 1.62 -4.29 12.57
CA HIS A 60 2.59 -3.21 12.41
C HIS A 60 3.44 -3.38 11.15
N HIS A 61 4.03 -4.57 10.97
CA HIS A 61 4.86 -4.87 9.81
C HIS A 61 4.05 -4.77 8.52
N PHE A 62 2.89 -5.42 8.46
CA PHE A 62 1.94 -5.35 7.34
C PHE A 62 1.56 -3.90 7.02
N ALA A 63 1.17 -3.09 8.01
CA ALA A 63 0.76 -1.70 7.77
C ALA A 63 1.90 -0.82 7.25
N ALA A 64 3.15 -1.13 7.64
CA ALA A 64 4.35 -0.44 7.20
C ALA A 64 4.79 -0.82 5.79
N ILE A 65 4.54 -2.06 5.35
CA ILE A 65 4.88 -2.54 4.01
C ILE A 65 3.75 -2.34 2.99
N ALA A 66 2.49 -2.50 3.42
CA ALA A 66 1.28 -2.32 2.62
C ALA A 66 0.86 -0.84 2.55
N GLY A 67 1.61 -0.09 1.74
CA GLY A 67 1.33 1.30 1.40
C GLY A 67 0.26 1.47 0.31
N ALA A 68 0.30 2.59 -0.42
CA ALA A 68 -0.54 2.77 -1.62
C ALA A 68 0.00 2.01 -2.85
N GLY A 69 1.29 1.66 -2.84
CA GLY A 69 1.94 0.89 -3.90
C GLY A 69 1.23 -0.40 -4.32
N PRO A 70 0.91 -1.34 -3.40
CA PRO A 70 0.21 -2.58 -3.77
C PRO A 70 -1.19 -2.36 -4.31
N LEU A 71 -1.80 -1.19 -4.06
CA LEU A 71 -3.13 -0.86 -4.57
C LEU A 71 -3.03 -0.23 -5.97
N VAL A 72 -2.11 0.72 -6.15
CA VAL A 72 -2.04 1.52 -7.38
C VAL A 72 -1.26 0.83 -8.50
N GLY A 73 -0.16 0.16 -8.16
CA GLY A 73 0.69 -0.52 -9.15
C GLY A 73 -0.11 -1.50 -10.03
N PRO A 74 -0.86 -2.44 -9.45
CA PRO A 74 -1.69 -3.36 -10.22
C PRO A 74 -2.74 -2.68 -11.08
N VAL A 75 -3.35 -1.60 -10.57
CA VAL A 75 -4.32 -0.82 -11.33
C VAL A 75 -3.68 -0.19 -12.55
N LEU A 76 -2.51 0.43 -12.43
CA LEU A 76 -1.78 1.00 -13.57
C LEU A 76 -1.30 -0.08 -14.55
N ALA A 77 -0.91 -1.26 -14.04
CA ALA A 77 -0.47 -2.39 -14.85
C ALA A 77 -1.60 -3.05 -15.64
N ALA A 78 -2.87 -2.83 -15.27
CA ALA A 78 -4.02 -3.34 -16.01
C ALA A 78 -4.04 -2.90 -17.49
N GLN A 79 -3.29 -1.85 -17.86
CA GLN A 79 -3.10 -1.49 -19.27
C GLN A 79 -2.54 -2.64 -20.12
N PHE A 80 -1.77 -3.57 -19.54
CA PHE A 80 -1.19 -4.71 -20.25
C PHE A 80 -2.17 -5.89 -20.38
N GLY A 81 -3.37 -5.77 -19.80
CA GLY A 81 -4.32 -6.86 -19.60
C GLY A 81 -4.25 -7.39 -18.16
N TYR A 82 -5.17 -8.29 -17.81
CA TYR A 82 -5.19 -8.84 -16.44
C TYR A 82 -4.08 -9.88 -16.20
N LEU A 83 -3.71 -10.66 -17.23
CA LEU A 83 -2.93 -11.89 -17.02
C LEU A 83 -1.48 -11.62 -16.61
N PRO A 84 -0.73 -10.69 -17.24
CA PRO A 84 0.63 -10.37 -16.79
C PRO A 84 0.66 -9.93 -15.32
N GLY A 85 -0.27 -9.05 -14.93
CA GLY A 85 -0.39 -8.57 -13.55
C GLY A 85 -0.66 -9.70 -12.56
N VAL A 86 -1.64 -10.56 -12.85
CA VAL A 86 -1.95 -11.73 -12.00
C VAL A 86 -0.72 -12.62 -11.83
N LEU A 87 -0.05 -13.00 -12.92
CA LEU A 87 1.11 -13.88 -12.87
C LEU A 87 2.24 -13.27 -12.03
N TRP A 88 2.53 -11.99 -12.22
CA TRP A 88 3.59 -11.34 -11.46
C TRP A 88 3.23 -11.13 -9.99
N ILE A 89 1.98 -10.78 -9.66
CA ILE A 89 1.52 -10.68 -8.27
C ILE A 89 1.61 -12.03 -7.56
N LEU A 90 1.22 -13.13 -8.21
CA LEU A 90 1.27 -14.46 -7.59
C LEU A 90 2.71 -14.99 -7.49
N ILE A 91 3.46 -14.97 -8.58
CA ILE A 91 4.81 -15.55 -8.63
C ILE A 91 5.81 -14.63 -7.94
N GLY A 92 5.76 -13.33 -8.23
CA GLY A 92 6.67 -12.33 -7.66
C GLY A 92 6.52 -12.21 -6.15
N ALA A 93 5.28 -12.11 -5.64
CA ALA A 93 5.07 -12.04 -4.19
C ALA A 93 5.60 -13.26 -3.46
N VAL A 94 5.43 -14.47 -4.03
CA VAL A 94 5.88 -15.71 -3.39
C VAL A 94 7.39 -15.92 -3.49
N VAL A 95 7.93 -15.86 -4.71
CA VAL A 95 9.32 -16.29 -4.99
C VAL A 95 10.32 -15.17 -4.69
N ALA A 96 9.93 -13.92 -4.91
CA ALA A 96 10.81 -12.78 -4.72
C ALA A 96 10.47 -12.02 -3.43
N GLY A 97 9.28 -11.40 -3.34
CA GLY A 97 8.92 -10.51 -2.24
C GLY A 97 9.00 -11.19 -0.87
N ALA A 98 8.26 -12.28 -0.67
CA ALA A 98 8.11 -12.91 0.63
C ALA A 98 9.42 -13.56 1.10
N VAL A 99 10.20 -14.11 0.16
CA VAL A 99 11.55 -14.63 0.45
C VAL A 99 12.50 -13.50 0.83
N HIS A 100 12.56 -12.43 0.03
CA HIS A 100 13.41 -11.26 0.30
C HIS A 100 13.11 -10.67 1.67
N ASP A 101 11.84 -10.41 1.96
CA ASP A 101 11.41 -9.79 3.21
C ASP A 101 11.77 -10.66 4.43
N MET A 102 11.52 -11.96 4.33
CA MET A 102 11.87 -12.92 5.38
C MET A 102 13.39 -13.06 5.59
N VAL A 103 14.17 -13.07 4.52
CA VAL A 103 15.65 -13.17 4.58
C VAL A 103 16.23 -11.93 5.24
N ILE A 104 15.78 -10.73 4.85
CA ILE A 104 16.28 -9.48 5.44
C ILE A 104 15.87 -9.36 6.91
N LEU A 105 14.63 -9.72 7.27
CA LEU A 105 14.17 -9.70 8.66
C LEU A 105 14.99 -10.65 9.51
N PHE A 106 15.19 -11.88 9.04
CA PHE A 106 16.02 -12.87 9.69
C PHE A 106 17.47 -12.40 9.89
N ALA A 107 18.10 -11.88 8.83
CA ALA A 107 19.45 -11.35 8.93
C ALA A 107 19.48 -10.24 9.98
N SER A 108 18.57 -9.27 9.92
CA SER A 108 18.56 -8.18 10.88
C SER A 108 18.33 -8.64 12.33
N VAL A 109 17.46 -9.63 12.59
CA VAL A 109 17.30 -10.23 13.92
C VAL A 109 18.63 -10.80 14.45
N ARG A 110 19.43 -11.42 13.58
CA ARG A 110 20.74 -11.98 13.96
C ARG A 110 21.87 -10.95 14.06
N TYR A 111 21.69 -9.78 13.45
CA TYR A 111 22.57 -8.60 13.59
C TYR A 111 21.95 -7.55 14.51
N ASP A 112 21.25 -7.98 15.55
CA ASP A 112 20.80 -7.12 16.64
C ASP A 112 19.84 -6.00 16.20
N GLY A 113 19.05 -6.24 15.16
CA GLY A 113 18.17 -5.24 14.57
C GLY A 113 18.89 -4.17 13.75
N ALA A 114 20.11 -4.45 13.26
CA ALA A 114 20.87 -3.53 12.41
C ALA A 114 20.19 -3.27 11.06
N SER A 115 20.46 -2.10 10.47
CA SER A 115 19.94 -1.74 9.15
C SER A 115 20.59 -2.60 8.05
N ILE A 116 19.93 -2.70 6.88
CA ILE A 116 20.49 -3.39 5.72
C ILE A 116 21.84 -2.81 5.27
N ILE A 117 22.07 -1.50 5.50
CA ILE A 117 23.33 -0.82 5.22
C ILE A 117 24.44 -1.35 6.14
N ASP A 118 24.14 -1.50 7.42
CA ASP A 118 25.10 -1.99 8.40
C ASP A 118 25.41 -3.47 8.20
N ILE A 119 24.38 -4.26 7.88
CA ILE A 119 24.54 -5.69 7.56
C ILE A 119 25.40 -5.85 6.31
N SER A 120 25.09 -5.14 5.21
CA SER A 120 25.86 -5.26 3.98
C SER A 120 27.30 -4.77 4.13
N ARG A 121 27.52 -3.74 4.96
CA ARG A 121 28.86 -3.25 5.32
C ARG A 121 29.67 -4.29 6.09
N LYS A 122 29.05 -4.98 7.05
CA LYS A 122 29.71 -5.98 7.91
C LYS A 122 29.99 -7.29 7.17
N GLU A 123 29.04 -7.76 6.37
CA GLU A 123 29.13 -9.08 5.71
C GLU A 123 29.87 -9.08 4.38
N VAL A 124 29.73 -8.01 3.59
CA VAL A 124 30.32 -7.95 2.24
C VAL A 124 31.51 -7.00 2.20
N GLY A 125 31.37 -5.82 2.82
CA GLY A 125 32.47 -4.88 2.99
C GLY A 125 32.06 -3.43 2.82
N LYS A 126 33.04 -2.53 3.02
CA LYS A 126 32.81 -1.07 3.06
C LYS A 126 32.21 -0.52 1.77
N VAL A 127 32.68 -0.99 0.61
CA VAL A 127 32.20 -0.53 -0.71
C VAL A 127 30.71 -0.87 -0.87
N THR A 128 30.32 -2.12 -0.59
CA THR A 128 28.93 -2.57 -0.65
C THR A 128 28.05 -1.83 0.35
N GLY A 129 28.54 -1.56 1.56
CA GLY A 129 27.84 -0.73 2.54
C GLY A 129 27.51 0.67 2.01
N VAL A 130 28.50 1.35 1.41
CA VAL A 130 28.30 2.69 0.81
C VAL A 130 27.33 2.63 -0.38
N ALA A 131 27.49 1.63 -1.27
CA ALA A 131 26.59 1.44 -2.39
C ALA A 131 25.15 1.18 -1.93
N THR A 132 24.97 0.38 -0.87
CA THR A 132 23.66 0.12 -0.24
C THR A 132 23.08 1.41 0.33
N ALA A 133 23.88 2.22 1.04
CA ALA A 133 23.41 3.48 1.59
C ALA A 133 22.91 4.44 0.51
N ILE A 134 23.66 4.57 -0.60
CA ILE A 134 23.25 5.37 -1.76
C ILE A 134 21.94 4.82 -2.34
N ALA A 135 21.86 3.51 -2.56
CA ALA A 135 20.65 2.87 -3.10
C ALA A 135 19.42 3.10 -2.20
N VAL A 136 19.58 3.01 -0.87
CA VAL A 136 18.51 3.28 0.09
C VAL A 136 18.01 4.72 -0.03
N ILE A 137 18.90 5.71 -0.15
CA ILE A 137 18.51 7.12 -0.34
C ILE A 137 17.69 7.28 -1.63
N PHE A 138 18.15 6.70 -2.75
CA PHE A 138 17.40 6.75 -4.01
C PHE A 138 16.03 6.07 -3.90
N ILE A 139 15.95 4.91 -3.25
CA ILE A 139 14.68 4.19 -3.03
C ILE A 139 13.71 5.06 -2.23
N LEU A 140 14.18 5.71 -1.15
CA LEU A 140 13.33 6.59 -0.33
C LEU A 140 12.81 7.78 -1.15
N ILE A 141 13.67 8.45 -1.92
CA ILE A 141 13.27 9.60 -2.75
C ILE A 141 12.26 9.17 -3.81
N ILE A 142 12.53 8.10 -4.56
CA ILE A 142 11.66 7.64 -5.65
C ILE A 142 10.33 7.12 -5.10
N ALA A 143 10.34 6.36 -4.01
CA ALA A 143 9.12 5.85 -3.37
C ALA A 143 8.24 7.00 -2.88
N MET A 144 8.82 8.01 -2.21
CA MET A 144 8.07 9.19 -1.75
C MET A 144 7.53 10.01 -2.92
N ALA A 145 8.33 10.23 -3.97
CA ALA A 145 7.88 10.95 -5.16
C ALA A 145 6.73 10.23 -5.88
N GLY A 146 6.83 8.91 -6.07
CA GLY A 146 5.78 8.11 -6.67
C GLY A 146 4.47 8.14 -5.87
N LEU A 147 4.56 7.96 -4.55
CA LEU A 147 3.39 8.05 -3.65
C LEU A 147 2.77 9.45 -3.65
N ALA A 148 3.60 10.51 -3.66
CA ALA A 148 3.12 11.88 -3.74
C ALA A 148 2.34 12.15 -5.03
N LEU A 149 2.83 11.68 -6.19
CA LEU A 149 2.14 11.83 -7.47
C LEU A 149 0.76 11.15 -7.47
N VAL A 150 0.66 9.96 -6.89
CA VAL A 150 -0.62 9.25 -6.72
C VAL A 150 -1.59 10.09 -5.91
N ILE A 151 -1.15 10.64 -4.77
CA ILE A 151 -2.01 11.43 -3.89
C ILE A 151 -2.42 12.74 -4.57
N VAL A 152 -1.48 13.45 -5.21
CA VAL A 152 -1.80 14.68 -5.98
C VAL A 152 -2.88 14.40 -7.01
N ASN A 153 -2.73 13.32 -7.80
CA ASN A 153 -3.69 12.99 -8.83
C ASN A 153 -5.03 12.47 -8.28
N ALA A 154 -5.05 11.94 -7.06
CA ALA A 154 -6.27 11.56 -6.37
C ALA A 154 -7.03 12.77 -5.78
N LEU A 155 -6.32 13.84 -5.40
CA LEU A 155 -6.90 14.97 -4.66
C LEU A 155 -7.14 16.23 -5.52
N PHE A 156 -6.40 16.42 -6.62
CA PHE A 156 -6.56 17.64 -7.43
C PHE A 156 -8.01 17.78 -7.91
N ASN A 157 -8.53 19.00 -7.84
CA ASN A 157 -9.90 19.36 -8.19
C ASN A 157 -10.99 18.49 -7.52
N SER A 158 -10.71 17.85 -6.38
CA SER A 158 -11.68 17.12 -5.57
C SER A 158 -11.76 17.70 -4.16
N PRO A 159 -12.74 18.58 -3.90
CA PRO A 159 -13.02 19.09 -2.56
C PRO A 159 -13.41 17.99 -1.58
N TRP A 160 -14.13 16.96 -2.03
CA TRP A 160 -14.56 15.85 -1.20
C TRP A 160 -13.36 15.04 -0.70
N ALA A 161 -12.46 14.62 -1.60
CA ALA A 161 -11.28 13.86 -1.22
C ALA A 161 -10.33 14.71 -0.37
N THR A 162 -10.14 15.98 -0.73
CA THR A 162 -9.32 16.93 0.04
C THR A 162 -9.86 17.13 1.46
N PHE A 163 -11.17 17.29 1.63
CA PHE A 163 -11.79 17.38 2.95
C PHE A 163 -11.58 16.09 3.76
N THR A 164 -11.91 14.95 3.15
CA THR A 164 -11.87 13.64 3.82
C THR A 164 -10.47 13.28 4.29
N VAL A 165 -9.44 13.57 3.49
CA VAL A 165 -8.04 13.37 3.89
C VAL A 165 -7.58 14.46 4.86
N GLY A 166 -7.92 15.72 4.61
CA GLY A 166 -7.50 16.86 5.43
C GLY A 166 -7.99 16.80 6.87
N ILE A 167 -9.24 16.37 7.09
CA ILE A 167 -9.84 16.26 8.42
C ILE A 167 -9.21 15.16 9.29
N THR A 168 -8.47 14.22 8.70
CA THR A 168 -7.71 13.23 9.49
C THR A 168 -6.62 13.87 10.35
N ILE A 169 -6.10 15.04 9.94
CA ILE A 169 -5.09 15.80 10.69
C ILE A 169 -5.65 16.31 12.04
N PRO A 170 -6.75 17.10 12.08
CA PRO A 170 -7.33 17.53 13.35
C PRO A 170 -7.87 16.37 14.17
N ILE A 171 -8.43 15.31 13.54
CA ILE A 171 -8.83 14.10 14.28
C ILE A 171 -7.62 13.46 14.99
N ALA A 172 -6.47 13.37 14.32
CA ALA A 172 -5.25 12.83 14.90
C ALA A 172 -4.76 13.68 16.09
N PHE A 173 -4.79 15.02 15.98
CA PHE A 173 -4.48 15.90 17.11
C PHE A 173 -5.44 15.69 18.28
N LEU A 174 -6.75 15.57 18.02
CA LEU A 174 -7.74 15.31 19.07
C LEU A 174 -7.48 13.97 19.77
N MET A 175 -7.16 12.92 19.01
CA MET A 175 -6.80 11.61 19.56
C MET A 175 -5.53 11.70 20.42
N ALA A 176 -4.48 12.39 19.96
CA ALA A 176 -3.26 12.60 20.75
C ALA A 176 -3.52 13.32 22.07
N ILE A 177 -4.24 14.45 22.01
CA ILE A 177 -4.63 15.25 23.18
C ILE A 177 -5.45 14.40 24.15
N TYR A 178 -6.40 13.62 23.63
CA TYR A 178 -7.23 12.72 24.43
C TYR A 178 -6.39 11.68 25.18
N MET A 179 -5.52 10.96 24.47
CA MET A 179 -4.67 9.91 25.04
C MET A 179 -3.56 10.43 25.95
N ARG A 180 -3.21 11.73 25.84
CA ARG A 180 -2.14 12.34 26.64
C ARG A 180 -2.66 13.05 27.88
N TRP A 181 -3.74 13.82 27.76
CA TRP A 181 -4.20 14.73 28.83
C TRP A 181 -5.60 14.44 29.35
N ILE A 182 -6.53 13.96 28.53
CA ILE A 182 -7.93 13.76 28.97
C ILE A 182 -8.10 12.41 29.66
N ARG A 183 -7.69 11.33 28.99
CA ARG A 183 -7.69 9.97 29.53
C ARG A 183 -6.39 9.26 29.16
N PRO A 184 -5.34 9.42 29.99
CA PRO A 184 -4.07 8.75 29.77
C PRO A 184 -4.24 7.25 29.55
N HIS A 185 -3.62 6.72 28.49
CA HIS A 185 -3.60 5.29 28.13
C HIS A 185 -4.94 4.66 27.69
N ASP A 186 -6.02 5.43 27.53
CA ASP A 186 -7.30 4.93 26.98
C ASP A 186 -7.27 4.85 25.44
N ILE A 187 -6.56 3.84 24.92
CA ILE A 187 -6.44 3.59 23.47
C ILE A 187 -7.81 3.24 22.87
N ALA A 188 -8.64 2.48 23.60
CA ALA A 188 -9.95 2.07 23.11
C ALA A 188 -10.88 3.28 22.91
N GLY A 189 -10.95 4.18 23.89
CA GLY A 189 -11.72 5.42 23.79
C GLY A 189 -11.25 6.31 22.63
N ALA A 190 -9.94 6.48 22.48
CA ALA A 190 -9.36 7.23 21.36
C ALA A 190 -9.69 6.60 20.00
N THR A 191 -9.67 5.26 19.91
CA THR A 191 -10.03 4.51 18.70
C THR A 191 -11.49 4.75 18.32
N VAL A 192 -12.41 4.62 19.28
CA VAL A 192 -13.85 4.83 19.04
C VAL A 192 -14.11 6.26 18.57
N ILE A 193 -13.51 7.26 19.22
CA ILE A 193 -13.65 8.68 18.83
C ILE A 193 -13.10 8.88 17.42
N GLY A 194 -11.86 8.46 17.16
CA GLY A 194 -11.19 8.64 15.89
C GLY A 194 -11.93 8.01 14.73
N VAL A 195 -12.28 6.72 14.85
CA VAL A 195 -12.99 5.97 13.81
C VAL A 195 -14.39 6.54 13.58
N SER A 196 -15.12 6.91 14.64
CA SER A 196 -16.46 7.50 14.49
C SER A 196 -16.40 8.85 13.76
N LEU A 197 -15.48 9.74 14.16
CA LEU A 197 -15.30 11.03 13.50
C LEU A 197 -14.88 10.86 12.04
N LEU A 198 -14.06 9.85 11.75
CA LEU A 198 -13.63 9.55 10.40
C LEU A 198 -14.78 9.03 9.52
N ILE A 199 -15.62 8.13 10.04
CA ILE A 199 -16.82 7.66 9.32
C ILE A 199 -17.77 8.83 9.04
N ILE A 200 -17.98 9.70 10.03
CA ILE A 200 -18.79 10.92 9.87
C ILE A 200 -18.17 11.83 8.81
N ALA A 201 -16.85 12.00 8.81
CA ALA A 201 -16.14 12.81 7.82
C ALA A 201 -16.31 12.25 6.40
N VAL A 202 -16.16 10.94 6.21
CA VAL A 202 -16.36 10.28 4.91
C VAL A 202 -17.80 10.45 4.43
N ALA A 203 -18.78 10.25 5.32
CA ALA A 203 -20.20 10.39 5.00
C ALA A 203 -20.64 11.84 4.74
N SER A 204 -20.05 12.83 5.44
CA SER A 204 -20.35 14.25 5.27
C SER A 204 -19.60 14.91 4.11
N GLY A 205 -18.52 14.30 3.63
CA GLY A 205 -17.67 14.82 2.58
C GLY A 205 -18.39 15.26 1.29
N PRO A 206 -19.29 14.45 0.69
CA PRO A 206 -20.03 14.83 -0.51
C PRO A 206 -20.95 16.04 -0.30
N PHE A 207 -21.48 16.22 0.91
CA PHE A 207 -22.32 17.37 1.25
C PHE A 207 -21.47 18.63 1.40
N ILE A 208 -20.32 18.52 2.09
CA ILE A 208 -19.38 19.63 2.29
C ILE A 208 -18.78 20.11 0.97
N ALA A 209 -18.52 19.20 0.03
CA ALA A 209 -18.01 19.54 -1.31
C ALA A 209 -18.93 20.51 -2.06
N ARG A 210 -20.24 20.51 -1.78
CA ARG A 210 -21.23 21.41 -2.40
C ARG A 210 -21.39 22.76 -1.68
N THR A 211 -20.71 22.96 -0.55
CA THR A 211 -20.81 24.19 0.25
C THR A 211 -19.74 25.22 -0.11
N ALA A 212 -19.78 26.40 0.52
CA ALA A 212 -18.72 27.40 0.40
C ALA A 212 -17.35 26.86 0.83
N LEU A 213 -17.31 25.96 1.82
CA LEU A 213 -16.08 25.31 2.27
C LEU A 213 -15.47 24.42 1.18
N GLY A 214 -16.32 23.73 0.39
CA GLY A 214 -15.87 22.93 -0.75
C GLY A 214 -15.11 23.76 -1.80
N ARG A 215 -15.53 25.00 -2.05
CA ARG A 215 -14.82 25.90 -2.99
C ARG A 215 -13.41 26.26 -2.50
N PHE A 216 -13.20 26.41 -1.19
CA PHE A 216 -11.88 26.65 -0.63
C PHE A 216 -10.96 25.43 -0.64
N LEU A 217 -11.55 24.23 -0.73
CA LEU A 217 -10.81 22.96 -0.77
C LEU A 217 -10.56 22.47 -2.20
N MET A 218 -10.90 23.27 -3.21
CA MET A 218 -10.65 22.97 -4.61
C MET A 218 -9.25 23.46 -5.00
N PHE A 219 -8.28 22.55 -4.97
CA PHE A 219 -6.89 22.86 -5.33
C PHE A 219 -6.49 22.23 -6.66
N ASP A 220 -5.74 22.98 -7.45
CA ASP A 220 -5.10 22.42 -8.65
C ASP A 220 -3.91 21.50 -8.28
N ALA A 221 -3.36 20.80 -9.27
CA ALA A 221 -2.26 19.86 -9.05
C ALA A 221 -0.99 20.53 -8.50
N LYS A 222 -0.70 21.78 -8.88
CA LYS A 222 0.50 22.51 -8.43
C LYS A 222 0.34 22.97 -6.98
N GLN A 223 -0.83 23.52 -6.65
CA GLN A 223 -1.21 23.88 -5.28
C GLN A 223 -1.17 22.65 -4.37
N MET A 224 -1.77 21.55 -4.79
CA MET A 224 -1.76 20.29 -4.02
C MET A 224 -0.35 19.76 -3.79
N THR A 225 0.52 19.83 -4.81
CA THR A 225 1.94 19.43 -4.67
C THR A 225 2.65 20.25 -3.59
N VAL A 226 2.46 21.57 -3.58
CA VAL A 226 3.06 22.46 -2.57
C VAL A 226 2.48 22.17 -1.18
N ILE A 227 1.15 22.02 -1.07
CA ILE A 227 0.47 21.69 0.19
C ILE A 227 1.01 20.38 0.78
N LEU A 228 1.12 19.32 -0.03
CA LEU A 228 1.63 18.03 0.44
C LEU A 228 3.10 18.09 0.85
N ALA A 229 3.93 18.84 0.11
CA ALA A 229 5.33 19.04 0.48
C ALA A 229 5.47 19.82 1.81
N SER A 230 4.71 20.91 1.97
CA SER A 230 4.67 21.69 3.21
C SER A 230 4.14 20.86 4.39
N TYR A 231 3.07 20.10 4.18
CA TYR A 231 2.52 19.19 5.19
C TYR A 231 3.54 18.11 5.58
N GLY A 232 4.21 17.49 4.61
CA GLY A 232 5.25 16.49 4.87
C GLY A 232 6.39 17.05 5.73
N PHE A 233 6.83 18.28 5.44
CA PHE A 233 7.82 18.98 6.26
C PHE A 233 7.31 19.24 7.69
N LEU A 234 6.11 19.81 7.84
CA LEU A 234 5.53 20.08 9.16
C LEU A 234 5.33 18.80 9.97
N ALA A 235 4.86 17.72 9.33
CA ALA A 235 4.69 16.43 9.97
C ALA A 235 6.01 15.83 10.45
N ALA A 236 7.10 15.99 9.69
CA ALA A 236 8.43 15.53 10.09
C ALA A 236 9.03 16.32 11.27
N VAL A 237 8.64 17.58 11.45
CA VAL A 237 9.10 18.45 12.56
C VAL A 237 8.27 18.24 13.83
N LEU A 238 6.98 17.93 13.69
CA LEU A 238 6.09 17.74 14.84
C LEU A 238 6.46 16.47 15.64
N PRO A 239 6.22 16.46 16.97
CA PRO A 239 6.44 15.26 17.78
C PRO A 239 5.65 14.07 17.25
N VAL A 240 6.32 12.91 17.16
CA VAL A 240 5.75 11.67 16.60
C VAL A 240 4.45 11.25 17.30
N TRP A 241 4.36 11.42 18.61
CA TRP A 241 3.16 11.10 19.41
C TRP A 241 1.96 12.01 19.12
N LEU A 242 2.20 13.22 18.61
CA LEU A 242 1.17 14.25 18.44
C LEU A 242 0.42 14.09 17.11
N LEU A 243 1.13 13.73 16.05
CA LEU A 243 0.55 13.61 14.70
C LEU A 243 0.75 12.23 14.09
N LEU A 244 2.00 11.77 13.94
CA LEU A 244 2.31 10.55 13.17
C LEU A 244 1.63 9.31 13.75
N VAL A 245 1.84 9.03 15.04
CA VAL A 245 1.26 7.85 15.72
C VAL A 245 -0.26 7.80 15.64
N PRO A 246 -1.03 8.82 16.09
CA PRO A 246 -2.49 8.75 16.04
C PRO A 246 -3.03 8.74 14.61
N ARG A 247 -2.41 9.46 13.67
CA ARG A 247 -2.82 9.50 12.26
C ARG A 247 -2.59 8.17 11.57
N ASP A 248 -1.44 7.53 11.79
CA ASP A 248 -1.11 6.25 11.17
C ASP A 248 -1.95 5.13 11.78
N TYR A 249 -2.23 5.19 13.08
CA TYR A 249 -3.17 4.30 13.74
C TYR A 249 -4.58 4.41 13.14
N LEU A 250 -5.12 5.63 12.98
CA LEU A 250 -6.43 5.86 12.34
C LEU A 250 -6.45 5.34 10.89
N SER A 251 -5.39 5.62 10.14
CA SER A 251 -5.25 5.17 8.74
C SER A 251 -5.20 3.65 8.62
N THR A 252 -4.68 2.95 9.62
CA THR A 252 -4.62 1.47 9.63
C THR A 252 -6.02 0.85 9.64
N TYR A 253 -6.95 1.40 10.41
CA TYR A 253 -8.35 0.95 10.41
C TYR A 253 -9.03 1.17 9.07
N MET A 254 -8.81 2.32 8.42
CA MET A 254 -9.33 2.55 7.07
C MET A 254 -8.77 1.55 6.08
N LYS A 255 -7.45 1.37 6.05
CA LYS A 255 -6.79 0.46 5.12
C LYS A 255 -7.33 -0.96 5.28
N LEU A 256 -7.30 -1.51 6.49
CA LEU A 256 -7.79 -2.87 6.76
C LEU A 256 -9.29 -3.00 6.50
N GLY A 257 -10.09 -2.01 6.89
CA GLY A 257 -11.53 -2.00 6.65
C GLY A 257 -11.89 -1.98 5.17
N VAL A 258 -11.27 -1.10 4.39
CA VAL A 258 -11.49 -0.99 2.94
C VAL A 258 -11.06 -2.27 2.21
N ILE A 259 -9.89 -2.81 2.57
CA ILE A 259 -9.40 -4.09 2.01
C ILE A 259 -10.36 -5.24 2.31
N PHE A 260 -10.86 -5.31 3.55
CA PHE A 260 -11.79 -6.36 3.97
C PHE A 260 -13.15 -6.24 3.26
N LEU A 261 -13.69 -5.02 3.16
CA LEU A 261 -14.92 -4.76 2.42
C LEU A 261 -14.78 -5.09 0.93
N LEU A 262 -13.63 -4.78 0.32
CA LEU A 262 -13.34 -5.17 -1.06
C LEU A 262 -13.34 -6.68 -1.24
N ALA A 263 -12.71 -7.42 -0.32
CA ALA A 263 -12.69 -8.88 -0.38
C ALA A 263 -14.11 -9.46 -0.33
N ILE A 264 -14.96 -8.94 0.56
CA ILE A 264 -16.37 -9.34 0.66
C ILE A 264 -17.13 -8.97 -0.60
N GLY A 265 -16.97 -7.75 -1.12
CA GLY A 265 -17.62 -7.29 -2.35
C GLY A 265 -17.31 -8.20 -3.53
N VAL A 266 -16.04 -8.56 -3.73
CA VAL A 266 -15.63 -9.47 -4.82
C VAL A 266 -16.30 -10.84 -4.69
N ILE A 267 -16.46 -11.36 -3.46
CA ILE A 267 -17.11 -12.65 -3.21
C ILE A 267 -18.61 -12.59 -3.50
N ILE A 268 -19.28 -11.51 -3.10
CA ILE A 268 -20.74 -11.36 -3.26
C ILE A 268 -21.10 -11.03 -4.70
N VAL A 269 -20.46 -10.01 -5.29
CA VAL A 269 -20.80 -9.50 -6.62
C VAL A 269 -20.23 -10.39 -7.72
N ASN A 270 -19.12 -11.09 -7.47
CA ASN A 270 -18.50 -12.01 -8.43
C ASN A 270 -18.29 -11.33 -9.80
N PRO A 271 -17.50 -10.24 -9.86
CA PRO A 271 -17.44 -9.36 -11.03
C PRO A 271 -16.76 -10.04 -12.21
N ALA A 272 -17.37 -9.91 -13.39
CA ALA A 272 -16.76 -10.36 -14.63
C ALA A 272 -15.56 -9.49 -14.98
N ILE A 273 -14.40 -10.13 -15.23
CA ILE A 273 -13.21 -9.44 -15.72
C ILE A 273 -13.47 -9.05 -17.18
N LYS A 274 -13.62 -7.75 -17.44
CA LYS A 274 -13.89 -7.17 -18.76
C LYS A 274 -12.61 -6.88 -19.53
N MET A 275 -11.49 -6.64 -18.84
CA MET A 275 -10.18 -6.46 -19.46
C MET A 275 -9.71 -7.77 -20.11
N PRO A 276 -9.18 -7.76 -21.35
CA PRO A 276 -8.63 -8.96 -21.96
C PRO A 276 -7.38 -9.46 -21.21
N ALA A 277 -7.02 -10.72 -21.45
CA ALA A 277 -5.81 -11.32 -20.85
C ALA A 277 -4.55 -10.53 -21.21
N PHE A 278 -4.46 -10.12 -22.47
CA PHE A 278 -3.41 -9.27 -23.02
C PHE A 278 -4.04 -8.15 -23.84
N THR A 279 -3.49 -6.96 -23.74
CA THR A 279 -3.84 -5.83 -24.62
C THR A 279 -2.76 -5.65 -25.70
N SER A 280 -3.01 -4.76 -26.66
CA SER A 280 -1.99 -4.35 -27.64
C SER A 280 -0.75 -3.69 -27.00
N PHE A 281 -0.88 -3.15 -25.79
CA PHE A 281 0.18 -2.42 -25.09
C PHE A 281 1.26 -3.31 -24.46
N VAL A 282 1.10 -4.64 -24.51
CA VAL A 282 2.13 -5.61 -24.06
C VAL A 282 3.46 -5.39 -24.77
N HIS A 283 3.42 -4.96 -26.04
CA HIS A 283 4.60 -4.67 -26.86
C HIS A 283 5.15 -3.24 -26.70
N GLY A 284 4.61 -2.46 -25.75
CA GLY A 284 4.96 -1.06 -25.52
C GLY A 284 4.04 -0.08 -26.24
N GLY A 285 4.33 1.22 -26.09
CA GLY A 285 3.49 2.29 -26.62
C GLY A 285 2.21 2.54 -25.81
N GLY A 286 2.17 2.03 -24.57
CA GLY A 286 1.04 2.24 -23.67
C GLY A 286 0.89 3.69 -23.23
N PRO A 287 -0.34 4.20 -23.04
CA PRO A 287 -0.57 5.60 -22.69
C PRO A 287 -0.32 5.89 -21.20
N ILE A 288 -0.30 4.86 -20.35
CA ILE A 288 0.03 4.97 -18.92
C ILE A 288 1.50 4.65 -18.71
N ILE A 289 1.96 3.50 -19.22
CA ILE A 289 3.36 3.08 -19.18
C ILE A 289 3.84 2.95 -20.63
N PRO A 290 4.77 3.82 -21.09
CA PRO A 290 5.26 3.81 -22.47
C PRO A 290 6.01 2.54 -22.86
N GLY A 291 6.64 1.88 -21.88
CA GLY A 291 7.47 0.70 -22.09
C GLY A 291 6.70 -0.60 -22.29
N LYS A 292 7.42 -1.63 -22.71
CA LYS A 292 6.91 -3.01 -22.86
C LYS A 292 6.57 -3.62 -21.50
N VAL A 293 5.72 -4.66 -21.50
CA VAL A 293 5.38 -5.39 -20.27
C VAL A 293 6.64 -5.85 -19.51
N TRP A 294 7.66 -6.33 -20.21
CA TRP A 294 8.97 -6.62 -19.64
C TRP A 294 9.97 -5.52 -20.03
N PRO A 295 10.70 -4.89 -19.09
CA PRO A 295 10.73 -5.16 -17.64
C PRO A 295 9.78 -4.27 -16.82
N PHE A 296 8.97 -3.41 -17.45
CA PHE A 296 8.23 -2.37 -16.72
C PHE A 296 7.21 -2.90 -15.72
N LEU A 297 6.64 -4.09 -15.96
CA LEU A 297 5.72 -4.72 -15.02
C LEU A 297 6.34 -4.89 -13.61
N PHE A 298 7.64 -5.20 -13.51
CA PHE A 298 8.35 -5.31 -12.23
C PHE A 298 8.47 -3.99 -11.50
N ILE A 299 8.55 -2.90 -12.25
CA ILE A 299 8.69 -1.55 -11.71
C ILE A 299 7.30 -1.02 -11.32
N THR A 300 6.30 -1.27 -12.17
CA THR A 300 4.92 -0.83 -11.95
C THR A 300 4.27 -1.54 -10.78
N ILE A 301 4.36 -2.87 -10.71
CA ILE A 301 3.91 -3.67 -9.56
C ILE A 301 5.13 -4.06 -8.74
N ALA A 302 5.84 -3.05 -8.22
CA ALA A 302 6.91 -3.27 -7.26
C ALA A 302 6.28 -3.67 -5.92
N CYS A 303 5.54 -2.77 -5.27
CA CYS A 303 4.80 -3.14 -4.05
C CYS A 303 3.63 -4.07 -4.41
N GLY A 304 3.37 -5.07 -3.58
CA GLY A 304 2.49 -6.21 -3.89
C GLY A 304 3.16 -7.41 -4.59
N ALA A 305 4.41 -7.30 -5.04
CA ALA A 305 5.18 -8.43 -5.57
C ALA A 305 6.64 -8.45 -5.11
N LEU A 306 7.38 -7.35 -5.26
CA LEU A 306 8.76 -7.19 -4.77
C LEU A 306 9.07 -5.70 -4.53
N SER A 307 9.30 -5.31 -3.27
CA SER A 307 9.65 -3.93 -2.92
C SER A 307 10.95 -3.83 -2.13
N GLY A 308 11.86 -2.97 -2.59
CA GLY A 308 13.07 -2.61 -1.84
C GLY A 308 12.78 -1.83 -0.55
N PHE A 309 11.63 -1.16 -0.45
CA PHE A 309 11.24 -0.45 0.77
C PHE A 309 11.01 -1.41 1.94
N HIS A 310 10.54 -2.64 1.67
CA HIS A 310 10.34 -3.64 2.72
C HIS A 310 11.64 -4.00 3.43
N ALA A 311 12.78 -3.99 2.73
CA ALA A 311 14.09 -4.21 3.37
C ALA A 311 14.38 -3.18 4.47
N LEU A 312 13.83 -1.97 4.38
CA LEU A 312 13.99 -0.92 5.39
C LEU A 312 13.09 -1.11 6.62
N ILE A 313 11.99 -1.87 6.47
CA ILE A 313 11.07 -2.20 7.56
C ILE A 313 11.47 -3.54 8.20
N SER A 314 11.91 -4.49 7.39
CA SER A 314 12.48 -5.76 7.83
C SER A 314 13.86 -5.63 8.46
N SER A 315 14.59 -4.55 8.17
CA SER A 315 15.80 -4.19 8.91
C SER A 315 15.55 -2.97 9.80
N GLY A 316 16.25 -2.83 10.93
CA GLY A 316 16.21 -1.59 11.73
C GLY A 316 14.98 -1.37 12.61
N THR A 317 13.78 -1.84 12.24
CA THR A 317 12.52 -1.59 12.98
C THR A 317 11.89 -2.88 13.52
N THR A 318 11.15 -3.63 12.71
CA THR A 318 10.54 -4.94 13.02
C THR A 318 11.45 -5.90 13.83
N PRO A 319 12.73 -6.13 13.47
CA PRO A 319 13.59 -7.11 14.15
C PRO A 319 13.80 -6.82 15.64
N LYS A 320 13.70 -5.55 16.06
CA LYS A 320 13.88 -5.14 17.46
C LYS A 320 12.69 -5.49 18.36
N MET A 321 11.59 -5.96 17.76
CA MET A 321 10.34 -6.29 18.46
C MET A 321 9.99 -7.78 18.44
N ILE A 322 10.74 -8.60 17.69
CA ILE A 322 10.48 -10.04 17.51
C ILE A 322 10.79 -10.82 18.79
N LYS A 323 9.81 -11.59 19.29
CA LYS A 323 9.97 -12.43 20.50
C LYS A 323 10.70 -13.74 20.22
N ASN A 324 10.46 -14.37 19.08
CA ASN A 324 11.06 -15.64 18.70
C ASN A 324 11.38 -15.67 17.19
N GLU A 325 12.48 -16.31 16.78
CA GLU A 325 12.80 -16.45 15.34
C GLU A 325 11.66 -17.13 14.55
N LYS A 326 10.88 -18.03 15.17
CA LYS A 326 9.71 -18.65 14.52
C LYS A 326 8.63 -17.65 14.11
N ASP A 327 8.56 -16.49 14.76
CA ASP A 327 7.58 -15.46 14.45
C ASP A 327 7.92 -14.70 13.16
N ILE A 328 9.15 -14.83 12.64
CA ILE A 328 9.59 -14.20 11.39
C ILE A 328 8.75 -14.71 10.21
N LEU A 329 8.41 -16.01 10.15
CA LEU A 329 7.62 -16.58 9.05
C LEU A 329 6.22 -15.94 8.93
N PRO A 330 5.38 -15.92 9.97
CA PRO A 330 4.10 -15.23 9.90
C PRO A 330 4.26 -13.71 9.70
N ILE A 331 5.26 -13.06 10.30
CA ILE A 331 5.40 -11.59 10.27
C ILE A 331 5.92 -11.06 8.93
N ALA A 332 6.99 -11.61 8.37
CA ALA A 332 7.52 -11.16 7.09
C ALA A 332 6.82 -11.86 5.93
N PHE A 333 7.08 -13.17 5.76
CA PHE A 333 6.54 -13.94 4.63
C PHE A 333 5.02 -13.86 4.57
N GLY A 334 4.32 -14.04 5.71
CA GLY A 334 2.87 -13.94 5.78
C GLY A 334 2.32 -12.55 5.43
N SER A 335 2.94 -11.48 5.91
CA SER A 335 2.49 -10.11 5.59
C SER A 335 2.68 -9.79 4.11
N MET A 336 3.78 -10.25 3.50
CA MET A 336 4.01 -10.05 2.08
C MET A 336 3.01 -10.81 1.20
N LEU A 337 2.61 -12.02 1.58
CA LEU A 337 1.53 -12.72 0.89
C LEU A 337 0.18 -12.00 1.03
N ALA A 338 -0.10 -11.45 2.23
CA ALA A 338 -1.30 -10.65 2.44
C ALA A 338 -1.28 -9.37 1.57
N GLU A 339 -0.14 -8.72 1.43
CA GLU A 339 0.03 -7.56 0.52
C GLU A 339 -0.18 -7.96 -0.95
N GLY A 340 0.34 -9.12 -1.38
CA GLY A 340 0.08 -9.66 -2.71
C GLY A 340 -1.40 -9.96 -2.96
N PHE A 341 -2.11 -10.45 -1.93
CA PHE A 341 -3.56 -10.66 -2.01
C PHE A 341 -4.33 -9.34 -2.18
N VAL A 342 -3.92 -8.29 -1.47
CA VAL A 342 -4.46 -6.94 -1.65
C VAL A 342 -4.21 -6.42 -3.07
N ALA A 343 -3.01 -6.64 -3.60
CA ALA A 343 -2.66 -6.26 -4.96
C ALA A 343 -3.49 -6.98 -6.01
N LEU A 344 -3.78 -8.26 -5.80
CA LEU A 344 -4.67 -9.04 -6.66
C LEU A 344 -6.09 -8.47 -6.67
N MET A 345 -6.63 -8.08 -5.50
CA MET A 345 -7.95 -7.45 -5.41
C MET A 345 -8.00 -6.10 -6.12
N ALA A 346 -6.95 -5.28 -6.00
CA ALA A 346 -6.87 -4.01 -6.71
C ALA A 346 -6.82 -4.19 -8.24
N LEU A 347 -6.12 -5.22 -8.72
CA LEU A 347 -6.12 -5.59 -10.14
C LEU A 347 -7.52 -6.02 -10.60
N ILE A 348 -8.22 -6.84 -9.81
CA ILE A 348 -9.59 -7.28 -10.11
C ILE A 348 -10.53 -6.07 -10.20
N ALA A 349 -10.45 -5.14 -9.25
CA ALA A 349 -11.25 -3.92 -9.28
C ALA A 349 -11.05 -3.12 -10.57
N ALA A 350 -9.79 -2.91 -10.98
CA ALA A 350 -9.47 -2.19 -12.22
C ALA A 350 -9.92 -2.95 -13.48
N THR A 351 -9.71 -4.27 -13.53
CA THR A 351 -9.96 -5.09 -14.72
C THR A 351 -11.43 -5.51 -14.88
N SER A 352 -12.27 -5.22 -13.88
CA SER A 352 -13.73 -5.35 -13.95
C SER A 352 -14.39 -4.17 -14.67
N LEU A 353 -13.69 -3.02 -14.79
CA LEU A 353 -14.15 -1.89 -15.58
C LEU A 353 -14.01 -2.15 -17.08
N ILE A 354 -14.85 -1.50 -17.88
CA ILE A 354 -14.71 -1.53 -19.34
C ILE A 354 -13.36 -0.89 -19.72
N PRO A 355 -12.57 -1.50 -20.62
CA PRO A 355 -11.24 -1.00 -20.97
C PRO A 355 -11.22 0.48 -21.36
N ALA A 356 -12.20 0.93 -22.15
CA ALA A 356 -12.31 2.34 -22.55
C ALA A 356 -12.50 3.28 -21.34
N ASP A 357 -13.35 2.91 -20.38
CA ASP A 357 -13.58 3.71 -19.18
C ASP A 357 -12.35 3.71 -18.27
N TYR A 358 -11.68 2.55 -18.13
CA TYR A 358 -10.40 2.44 -17.44
C TYR A 358 -9.36 3.41 -18.02
N PHE A 359 -9.17 3.43 -19.35
CA PHE A 359 -8.20 4.34 -19.97
C PHE A 359 -8.62 5.80 -19.81
N ALA A 360 -9.91 6.11 -19.95
CA ALA A 360 -10.42 7.47 -19.79
C ALA A 360 -10.19 8.05 -18.38
N ILE A 361 -10.18 7.20 -17.34
CA ILE A 361 -9.83 7.62 -15.98
C ILE A 361 -8.31 7.81 -15.86
N ASN A 362 -7.50 6.86 -16.33
CA ASN A 362 -6.07 6.82 -16.01
C ASN A 362 -5.14 7.62 -16.92
N VAL A 363 -5.65 8.27 -17.96
CA VAL A 363 -4.85 9.09 -18.90
C VAL A 363 -5.49 10.45 -19.09
N SER A 364 -4.73 11.47 -19.49
CA SER A 364 -5.31 12.79 -19.75
C SER A 364 -6.30 12.75 -20.92
N PRO A 365 -7.31 13.65 -20.96
CA PRO A 365 -8.29 13.67 -22.05
C PRO A 365 -7.66 13.73 -23.45
N ALA A 366 -6.60 14.54 -23.62
CA ALA A 366 -5.87 14.66 -24.88
C ALA A 366 -5.13 13.38 -25.29
N VAL A 367 -4.73 12.53 -24.33
CA VAL A 367 -4.12 11.22 -24.63
C VAL A 367 -5.23 10.21 -24.93
N PHE A 368 -6.35 10.27 -24.22
CA PHE A 368 -7.48 9.36 -24.43
C PHE A 368 -8.09 9.50 -25.83
N GLU A 369 -8.26 10.73 -26.32
CA GLU A 369 -8.74 11.00 -27.68
C GLU A 369 -7.91 10.29 -28.76
N LYS A 370 -6.59 10.17 -28.55
CA LYS A 370 -5.68 9.48 -29.49
C LYS A 370 -5.84 7.96 -29.51
N LEU A 371 -6.50 7.38 -28.49
CA LEU A 371 -6.74 5.94 -28.43
C LEU A 371 -7.91 5.51 -29.32
N GLY A 372 -8.73 6.45 -29.81
CA GLY A 372 -9.90 6.15 -30.64
C GLY A 372 -10.98 5.32 -29.94
N MET A 373 -10.93 5.25 -28.60
CA MET A 373 -11.89 4.52 -27.78
C MET A 373 -13.09 5.41 -27.42
N LYS A 374 -14.26 4.81 -27.25
CA LYS A 374 -15.46 5.49 -26.75
C LYS A 374 -15.79 4.97 -25.35
N VAL A 375 -15.97 5.90 -24.42
CA VAL A 375 -16.45 5.59 -23.07
C VAL A 375 -17.85 5.00 -23.13
N VAL A 376 -18.16 4.11 -22.18
CA VAL A 376 -19.44 3.39 -22.12
C VAL A 376 -20.14 3.72 -20.80
N ASP A 377 -19.55 3.35 -19.66
CA ASP A 377 -20.16 3.51 -18.34
C ASP A 377 -19.67 4.78 -17.62
N LEU A 378 -18.64 5.47 -18.15
CA LEU A 378 -17.99 6.60 -17.47
C LEU A 378 -18.94 7.71 -16.97
N PRO A 379 -19.95 8.17 -17.75
CA PRO A 379 -20.89 9.18 -17.25
C PRO A 379 -21.74 8.69 -16.07
N ALA A 380 -22.20 7.44 -16.12
CA ALA A 380 -22.95 6.82 -15.03
C ALA A 380 -22.06 6.63 -13.79
N LEU A 381 -20.82 6.19 -13.96
CA LEU A 381 -19.84 6.05 -12.89
C LEU A 381 -19.51 7.41 -12.25
N SER A 382 -19.35 8.46 -13.06
CA SER A 382 -19.15 9.83 -12.57
C SER A 382 -20.34 10.32 -11.75
N GLN A 383 -21.56 9.99 -12.18
CA GLN A 383 -22.79 10.35 -11.46
C GLN A 383 -22.93 9.58 -10.15
N LEU A 384 -22.61 8.28 -10.12
CA LEU A 384 -22.63 7.45 -8.92
C LEU A 384 -21.60 7.91 -7.89
N VAL A 385 -20.40 8.27 -8.34
CA VAL A 385 -19.34 8.80 -7.48
C VAL A 385 -19.62 10.25 -7.07
N GLY A 386 -20.38 11.00 -7.88
CA GLY A 386 -20.67 12.42 -7.66
C GLY A 386 -19.51 13.35 -8.00
N GLU A 387 -18.52 12.88 -8.75
CA GLU A 387 -17.35 13.65 -9.21
C GLU A 387 -17.00 13.36 -10.67
N ASN A 388 -16.31 14.29 -11.32
CA ASN A 388 -15.65 13.99 -12.58
C ASN A 388 -14.46 13.06 -12.32
N ILE A 389 -14.54 11.84 -12.84
CA ILE A 389 -13.49 10.81 -12.69
C ILE A 389 -12.58 10.71 -13.92
N ALA A 390 -12.91 11.39 -15.03
CA ALA A 390 -12.10 11.36 -16.25
C ALA A 390 -10.79 12.14 -16.05
N GLY A 391 -9.69 11.65 -16.62
CA GLY A 391 -8.42 12.39 -16.63
C GLY A 391 -7.71 12.46 -15.28
N ARG A 392 -7.93 11.49 -14.39
CA ARG A 392 -7.33 11.42 -13.04
C ARG A 392 -6.34 10.25 -12.95
N PRO A 393 -5.11 10.43 -13.51
CA PRO A 393 -4.12 9.36 -13.59
C PRO A 393 -3.63 8.90 -12.21
N GLY A 394 -2.88 7.80 -12.14
CA GLY A 394 -2.30 7.33 -10.89
C GLY A 394 -3.13 6.29 -10.13
N GLY A 395 -4.16 5.71 -10.76
CA GLY A 395 -4.80 4.45 -10.34
C GLY A 395 -5.71 4.51 -9.11
N ALA A 396 -5.56 5.49 -8.23
CA ALA A 396 -6.38 5.60 -7.01
C ALA A 396 -7.87 5.80 -7.31
N VAL A 397 -8.21 6.66 -8.27
CA VAL A 397 -9.61 6.91 -8.67
C VAL A 397 -10.22 5.67 -9.31
N THR A 398 -9.49 5.03 -10.22
CA THR A 398 -9.89 3.76 -10.87
C THR A 398 -10.17 2.66 -9.85
N LEU A 399 -9.30 2.52 -8.84
CA LEU A 399 -9.54 1.59 -7.74
C LEU A 399 -10.85 1.92 -7.03
N GLY A 400 -11.05 3.17 -6.60
CA GLY A 400 -12.27 3.59 -5.93
C GLY A 400 -13.53 3.33 -6.76
N VAL A 401 -13.50 3.63 -8.07
CA VAL A 401 -14.61 3.38 -8.99
C VAL A 401 -14.87 1.87 -9.15
N GLY A 402 -13.82 1.07 -9.32
CA GLY A 402 -13.93 -0.39 -9.40
C GLY A 402 -14.49 -1.00 -8.12
N MET A 403 -14.14 -0.44 -6.96
CA MET A 403 -14.67 -0.83 -5.65
C MET A 403 -16.11 -0.40 -5.40
N THR A 404 -16.65 0.59 -6.12
CA THR A 404 -18.07 0.97 -6.04
C THR A 404 -18.92 0.11 -6.96
N PHE A 405 -18.30 -0.41 -8.03
CA PHE A 405 -18.93 -1.34 -8.97
C PHE A 405 -19.06 -2.76 -8.39
N ILE A 406 -18.17 -3.11 -7.46
CA ILE A 406 -18.08 -4.40 -6.75
C ILE A 406 -18.65 -4.23 -5.34
#